data_AF-A0A523EBA8-F1
#
_entry.id   AF-A0A523EBA8-F1
#
_cell.length_a   1.000
_cell.length_b   1.000
_cell.length_c   1.000
_cell.angle_alpha   90.00
_cell.angle_beta   90.00
_cell.angle_gamma   90.00
#
_symmetry.space_group_name_H-M   'P 1'
#
loop_
_entity.id
_entity.type
_entity.pdbx_description
1 polymer ?
#
loop_
_entity_poly.entity_id
_entity_poly.type
_entity_poly.pdbx_seq_one_letter_code
_entity_poly.pdbx_strand_id
1 'polypeptide(L)'
;MATGTIEPTPLAQTLRRRTAPGTLCEQIPGHEGWVHCYACGHDCRIPPGHDGICKVRFNDSGTLRVPWGYVAGLQCDPIEK
;
A
#
# COMPACT_ATOMS: atom_id res chain seq x y z
N MET A 1 -21.24 7.26 -12.26
CA MET A 1 -20.71 8.45 -11.55
C MET A 1 -19.22 8.47 -11.80
N ALA A 2 -18.67 9.62 -12.19
CA ALA A 2 -17.31 9.72 -12.71
C ALA A 2 -16.26 9.25 -11.68
N THR A 3 -15.72 8.05 -11.85
CA THR A 3 -14.49 7.62 -11.19
C THR A 3 -13.36 8.38 -11.85
N GLY A 4 -13.14 9.63 -11.45
CA GLY A 4 -11.98 10.40 -11.90
C GLY A 4 -10.73 9.69 -11.43
N THR A 5 -10.06 8.97 -12.32
CA THR A 5 -8.75 8.40 -12.08
C THR A 5 -7.78 9.57 -11.88
N ILE A 6 -7.44 9.88 -10.63
CA ILE A 6 -6.40 10.85 -10.33
C ILE A 6 -5.08 10.23 -10.78
N GLU A 7 -4.45 10.82 -11.79
CA GLU A 7 -3.17 10.33 -12.27
C GLU A 7 -2.14 10.35 -11.13
N PRO A 8 -1.41 9.23 -10.89
CA PRO A 8 -0.43 9.17 -9.83
C PRO A 8 0.73 10.11 -10.14
N THR A 9 1.17 10.85 -9.13
CA THR A 9 2.36 11.72 -9.23
C THR A 9 3.59 10.92 -9.67
N PRO A 10 4.63 11.56 -10.25
CA PRO A 10 5.85 10.87 -10.68
C PRO A 10 6.53 10.05 -9.55
N LEU A 11 6.47 10.55 -8.32
CA LEU A 11 6.94 9.83 -7.15
C LEU A 11 6.08 8.58 -6.88
N ALA A 12 4.76 8.71 -6.89
CA ALA A 12 3.85 7.59 -6.70
C ALA A 12 4.08 6.48 -7.75
N GLN A 13 4.26 6.86 -9.03
CA GLN A 13 4.60 5.91 -10.09
C GLN A 13 5.92 5.17 -9.81
N THR A 14 6.93 5.88 -9.28
CA THR A 14 8.21 5.29 -8.92
C THR A 14 8.08 4.28 -7.79
N LEU A 15 7.33 4.62 -6.74
CA LEU A 15 7.13 3.74 -5.58
C LEU A 15 6.28 2.52 -5.91
N ARG A 16 5.26 2.64 -6.77
CA ARG A 16 4.41 1.50 -7.18
C ARG A 16 5.20 0.36 -7.80
N ARG A 17 6.27 0.67 -8.54
CA ARG A 17 7.19 -0.32 -9.15
C ARG A 17 8.02 -1.09 -8.12
N ARG A 18 8.15 -0.58 -6.89
CA ARG A 18 8.93 -1.17 -5.81
C ARG A 18 8.02 -1.73 -4.72
N THR A 19 7.15 -2.65 -5.11
CA THR A 19 6.21 -3.29 -4.19
C THR A 19 6.20 -4.81 -4.34
N ALA A 20 5.71 -5.49 -3.31
CA ALA A 20 5.40 -6.91 -3.30
C ALA A 20 3.98 -7.14 -2.74
N PRO A 21 3.37 -8.32 -2.95
CA PRO A 21 2.16 -8.70 -2.23
C PRO A 21 2.39 -8.68 -0.72
N GLY A 22 1.51 -8.03 0.02
CA GLY A 22 1.50 -8.04 1.49
C GLY A 22 0.60 -9.15 2.02
N THR A 23 0.96 -9.69 3.18
CA THR A 23 0.19 -10.75 3.87
C THR A 23 -0.53 -10.27 5.13
N LEU A 24 -0.18 -9.09 5.66
CA LEU A 24 -0.79 -8.49 6.85
C LEU A 24 -2.12 -7.79 6.50
N CYS A 25 -3.05 -8.56 5.95
CA CYS A 25 -4.37 -8.09 5.56
C CYS A 25 -5.37 -9.23 5.41
N GLU A 26 -6.64 -8.86 5.40
CA GLU A 26 -7.75 -9.76 5.06
C GLU A 26 -8.65 -9.14 3.98
N GLN A 27 -9.41 -10.02 3.31
CA GLN A 27 -10.51 -9.59 2.46
C GLN A 27 -11.71 -9.26 3.34
N ILE A 28 -12.44 -8.19 3.01
CA ILE A 28 -13.59 -7.77 3.80
C ILE A 28 -14.84 -8.53 3.35
N PRO A 29 -15.50 -9.31 4.24
CA PRO A 29 -16.74 -10.00 3.89
C PRO A 29 -17.82 -9.03 3.40
N GLY A 30 -18.47 -9.37 2.29
CA GLY A 30 -19.51 -8.52 1.68
C GLY A 30 -19.00 -7.33 0.86
N HIS A 31 -17.68 -7.15 0.74
CA HIS A 31 -17.06 -6.08 -0.04
C HIS A 31 -16.01 -6.64 -1.01
N GLU A 32 -16.44 -6.98 -2.22
CA GLU A 32 -15.58 -7.64 -3.21
C GLU A 32 -14.30 -6.84 -3.52
N GLY A 33 -13.16 -7.51 -3.40
CA GLY A 33 -11.84 -6.95 -3.65
C GLY A 33 -11.39 -5.90 -2.64
N TRP A 34 -12.16 -5.61 -1.59
CA TRP A 34 -11.68 -4.72 -0.53
C TRP A 34 -10.69 -5.42 0.38
N VAL A 35 -9.69 -4.67 0.80
CA VAL A 35 -8.64 -5.19 1.69
C VAL A 35 -8.63 -4.40 2.99
N HIS A 36 -8.67 -5.11 4.12
CA HIS A 36 -8.40 -4.55 5.44
C HIS A 36 -6.92 -4.76 5.79
N CYS A 37 -6.16 -3.67 5.87
CA CYS A 37 -4.70 -3.68 6.06
C CYS A 37 -4.32 -3.46 7.53
N TYR A 38 -3.51 -4.37 8.08
CA TYR A 38 -3.02 -4.33 9.47
C TYR A 38 -1.54 -3.95 9.58
N ALA A 39 -0.87 -3.62 8.47
CA ALA A 39 0.56 -3.38 8.45
C ALA A 39 1.01 -2.07 9.16
N CYS A 40 0.07 -1.25 9.65
CA CYS A 40 0.33 -0.07 10.48
C CYS A 40 -0.93 0.33 11.25
N GLY A 41 -0.82 1.24 12.22
CA GLY A 41 -1.92 1.67 13.09
C GLY A 41 -3.07 2.44 12.42
N HIS A 42 -3.05 2.65 11.10
CA HIS A 42 -4.13 3.34 10.40
C HIS A 42 -5.37 2.47 10.14
N ASP A 43 -5.29 1.15 10.33
CA ASP A 43 -6.43 0.22 10.20
C ASP A 43 -7.23 0.40 8.88
N CYS A 44 -6.52 0.59 7.77
CA CYS A 44 -7.15 1.01 6.52
C CYS A 44 -8.01 -0.09 5.90
N ARG A 45 -9.23 0.26 5.48
CA ARG A 45 -10.10 -0.53 4.59
C ARG A 45 -10.01 0.08 3.20
N ILE A 46 -9.28 -0.58 2.30
CA ILE A 46 -8.85 -0.02 1.02
C ILE A 46 -9.68 -0.63 -0.11
N PRO A 47 -10.49 0.16 -0.85
CA PRO A 47 -11.20 -0.32 -2.03
C PRO A 47 -10.22 -0.69 -3.17
N PRO A 48 -10.63 -1.57 -4.12
CA PRO A 48 -9.82 -1.90 -5.29
C PRO A 48 -9.37 -0.65 -6.07
N GLY A 49 -8.08 -0.55 -6.40
CA GLY A 49 -7.52 0.57 -7.15
C GLY A 49 -7.22 1.83 -6.32
N HIS A 50 -7.43 1.77 -4.99
CA HIS A 50 -7.17 2.90 -4.09
C HIS A 50 -5.94 2.68 -3.20
N ASP A 51 -5.44 3.79 -2.66
CA ASP A 51 -4.33 3.81 -1.71
C ASP A 51 -4.86 3.91 -0.28
N GLY A 52 -4.14 3.30 0.66
CA GLY A 52 -4.33 3.61 2.08
C GLY A 52 -3.92 5.06 2.39
N ILE A 53 -4.26 5.54 3.58
CA ILE A 53 -3.91 6.91 4.00
C ILE A 53 -2.40 7.16 4.01
N CYS A 54 -1.59 6.12 4.26
CA CYS A 54 -0.12 6.19 4.23
C CYS A 54 0.48 6.41 2.82
N LYS A 55 -0.31 6.31 1.74
CA LYS A 55 0.10 6.50 0.33
C LYS A 55 1.20 5.58 -0.22
N VAL A 56 1.74 4.69 0.61
CA VAL A 56 2.77 3.71 0.22
C VAL A 56 2.24 2.28 0.13
N ARG A 57 1.05 2.02 0.68
CA ARG A 57 0.31 0.75 0.56
C ARG A 57 -0.97 0.99 -0.21
N PHE A 58 -1.29 0.11 -1.14
CA PHE A 58 -2.45 0.24 -2.00
C PHE A 58 -3.04 -1.10 -2.38
N ASN A 59 -4.29 -1.09 -2.80
CA ASN A 59 -5.01 -2.27 -3.23
C ASN A 59 -4.98 -2.36 -4.76
N ASP A 60 -4.28 -3.36 -5.27
CA ASP A 60 -4.25 -3.70 -6.69
C ASP A 60 -5.19 -4.89 -6.94
N SER A 61 -6.41 -4.59 -7.40
CA SER A 61 -7.42 -5.59 -7.77
C SER A 61 -7.66 -6.68 -6.70
N GLY A 62 -7.75 -6.30 -5.43
CA GLY A 62 -7.94 -7.20 -4.30
C GLY A 62 -6.64 -7.65 -3.62
N THR A 63 -5.47 -7.29 -4.14
CA THR A 63 -4.18 -7.63 -3.55
C THR A 63 -3.57 -6.42 -2.85
N LEU A 64 -3.23 -6.56 -1.57
CA LEU A 64 -2.43 -5.54 -0.89
C LEU A 64 -1.03 -5.48 -1.51
N ARG A 65 -0.63 -4.32 -2.00
CA ARG A 65 0.74 -4.01 -2.41
C ARG A 65 1.44 -3.24 -1.30
N VAL A 66 2.59 -3.74 -0.87
CA VAL A 66 3.40 -3.14 0.21
C VAL A 66 4.79 -2.73 -0.30
N PRO A 67 5.43 -1.71 0.30
CA PRO A 67 6.82 -1.34 0.03
C PRO A 67 7.77 -2.54 0.04
N TRP A 68 8.59 -2.69 -1.02
CA TRP A 68 9.58 -3.76 -1.11
C TRP A 68 10.81 -3.34 -1.92
N GLY A 69 11.99 -3.82 -1.53
CA GLY A 69 13.23 -3.58 -2.28
C GLY A 69 13.79 -2.16 -2.14
N TYR A 70 13.42 -1.45 -1.08
CA TYR A 70 14.06 -0.19 -0.68
C TYR A 70 13.98 -0.03 0.84
N VAL A 71 14.92 0.73 1.39
CA VAL A 71 15.00 1.07 2.81
C VAL A 71 14.99 2.59 2.96
N ALA A 72 14.47 3.09 4.08
CA ALA A 72 14.51 4.52 4.39
C ALA A 72 15.95 5.02 4.66
N GLY A 73 16.82 4.12 5.11
CA GLY A 73 18.25 4.37 5.31
C GLY A 73 19.00 3.04 5.44
N LEU A 74 20.24 3.02 4.94
CA LEU A 74 21.20 1.94 5.18
C LEU A 74 22.30 2.54 6.05
N GLN A 75 22.32 2.17 7.33
CA GLN A 75 23.35 2.63 8.26
C GLN A 75 24.42 1.54 8.40
N CYS A 76 25.68 1.92 8.22
CA CYS A 76 26.84 1.04 8.46
C CYS A 76 27.20 0.93 9.94
N ASP A 77 26.72 1.87 10.76
CA ASP A 77 26.98 1.92 12.20
C ASP A 77 25.77 1.34 12.95
N PRO A 78 25.95 0.34 13.85
CA PRO A 78 24.87 -0.20 14.68
C PRO A 78 24.48 0.80 15.78
N ILE A 79 23.94 1.95 15.38
CA ILE A 79 23.24 2.83 16.31
C ILE A 79 21.76 2.48 16.27
N GLU A 80 21.23 2.15 17.45
CA GLU A 80 19.81 1.89 17.67
C GLU A 80 19.01 3.11 17.21
N LYS A 81 18.03 2.89 16.33
CA LYS A 81 17.18 3.91 15.71
C LYS A 81 15.73 3.63 16.06
#